data_AF-A0A3D3V2G3-F1
#
_entry.id   AF-A0A3D3V2G3-F1
#
_cell.length_a   1.000
_cell.length_b   1.000
_cell.length_c   1.000
_cell.angle_alpha   90.00
_cell.angle_beta   90.00
_cell.angle_gamma   90.00
#
_symmetry.space_group_name_H-M   'P 1'
#
loop_
_entity.id
_entity.type
_entity.pdbx_description
1 polymer ?
#
loop_
_entity_poly.entity_id
_entity_poly.type
_entity_poly.pdbx_seq_one_letter_code
_entity_poly.pdbx_strand_id
1 'polypeptide(L)'
;MGVNRVLTKVIEIGRLMKHTDLYRNFTKPIKHGTGLALRVGLEPIEYKGVVVLETPRSDQVHLLLYTDQMGNVSGKSPTVTLSVGRNKPEEIRKNIEKTFQRFQRFFQGEEATKDLEKLLAENYERIIKDIEEQIASMSEKSTYLTIILLKGNEELKPAEYEPLREVFVRRALEKTISTGVEGICHFCGRSKVVSATVNEVFKFATFDKPGFCPNLKKEDAIKILPICEDCKTNLQNGANVVTQDLKFDFLGNTIWLIPSLINKDDSILRRVIEKVKENSVTLKDFARNEEEIETALADQDEIVHYDFLFMDINKNQQRIELHLTEVSPTRLRKLVTERREAARRTNIENLPEPTLRLLWELYEKPNSRSEARKEYFQLIRSIFYGETYNPHRFLWYCMRKIRKALQEDSGEPGWRTLSYLSFAAILFLNQIGVFHTRKEVELVNNNELNGFFEKYPEFFNKPWKRAVFLTGVLAGKVLAVQYVKRQAAPFFSKLKGLKMNIRDVQGLLPEIRNKLEQYRSYGQRTDLIMKAAAEYYLSSNERNIAIDELNFVFTLGLAYSNKEPFKAEVEEVVENEEQV
;
A
#
# COMPACT_ATOMS: atom_id res chain seq x y z
N MET A 1 8.09 -17.48 12.84
CA MET A 1 6.73 -18.01 13.08
C MET A 1 5.67 -17.42 12.16
N GLY A 2 5.64 -16.10 11.89
CA GLY A 2 4.59 -15.47 11.04
C GLY A 2 4.52 -15.95 9.58
N VAL A 3 5.67 -16.18 8.93
CA VAL A 3 5.71 -16.59 7.50
C VAL A 3 5.01 -17.94 7.26
N ASN A 4 5.17 -18.92 8.16
CA ASN A 4 4.53 -20.23 8.00
C ASN A 4 2.99 -20.15 8.10
N ARG A 5 2.45 -19.24 8.93
CA ARG A 5 1.00 -19.01 9.01
C ARG A 5 0.45 -18.41 7.71
N VAL A 6 1.14 -17.43 7.12
CA VAL A 6 0.73 -16.87 5.82
C VAL A 6 0.73 -17.93 4.73
N LEU A 7 1.81 -18.72 4.62
CA LEU A 7 1.89 -19.76 3.60
C LEU A 7 0.77 -20.79 3.74
N THR A 8 0.36 -21.12 4.98
CA THR A 8 -0.78 -22.01 5.25
C THR A 8 -2.09 -21.38 4.75
N LYS A 9 -2.35 -20.10 5.05
CA LYS A 9 -3.53 -19.36 4.54
C LYS A 9 -3.56 -19.33 3.01
N VAL A 10 -2.40 -19.07 2.38
CA VAL A 10 -2.27 -19.09 0.91
C VAL A 10 -2.56 -20.49 0.34
N ILE A 11 -2.07 -21.55 0.96
CA ILE A 11 -2.39 -22.93 0.55
C ILE A 11 -3.89 -23.21 0.66
N GLU A 12 -4.55 -22.74 1.71
CA GLU A 12 -6.00 -22.89 1.89
C GLU A 12 -6.77 -22.17 0.78
N ILE A 13 -6.42 -20.92 0.49
CA ILE A 13 -6.98 -20.18 -0.67
C ILE A 13 -6.76 -20.97 -1.96
N GLY A 14 -5.55 -21.49 -2.18
CA GLY A 14 -5.25 -22.23 -3.40
C GLY A 14 -5.95 -23.58 -3.53
N ARG A 15 -6.32 -24.22 -2.41
CA ARG A 15 -7.18 -25.40 -2.38
C ARG A 15 -8.62 -25.05 -2.76
N LEU A 16 -9.14 -23.95 -2.22
CA LEU A 16 -10.52 -23.49 -2.43
C LEU A 16 -10.76 -22.93 -3.83
N MET A 17 -9.75 -22.23 -4.36
CA MET A 17 -9.78 -21.56 -5.66
C MET A 17 -9.16 -22.42 -6.76
N LYS A 18 -8.90 -23.71 -6.48
CA LYS A 18 -8.34 -24.64 -7.46
C LYS A 18 -9.28 -24.77 -8.65
N HIS A 19 -8.75 -24.54 -9.85
CA HIS A 19 -9.52 -24.77 -11.06
C HIS A 19 -9.62 -26.27 -11.35
N THR A 20 -10.76 -26.71 -11.89
CA THR A 20 -10.98 -28.09 -12.32
C THR A 20 -9.96 -28.50 -13.38
N ASP A 21 -9.77 -27.65 -14.38
CA ASP A 21 -8.67 -27.76 -15.34
C ASP A 21 -7.29 -27.54 -14.70
N LEU A 22 -6.57 -28.63 -14.44
CA LEU A 22 -5.30 -28.62 -13.72
C LEU A 22 -4.23 -27.71 -14.35
N TYR A 23 -4.23 -27.50 -15.67
CA TYR A 23 -3.24 -26.64 -16.32
C TYR A 23 -3.40 -25.16 -15.95
N ARG A 24 -4.63 -24.67 -15.70
CA ARG A 24 -4.91 -23.25 -15.40
C ARG A 24 -4.23 -22.80 -14.12
N ASN A 25 -4.07 -23.73 -13.19
CA ASN A 25 -3.34 -23.57 -11.93
C ASN A 25 -1.87 -23.15 -12.14
N PHE A 26 -1.26 -23.56 -13.27
CA PHE A 26 0.12 -23.23 -13.59
C PHE A 26 0.24 -21.97 -14.45
N THR A 27 -0.78 -21.60 -15.23
CA THR A 27 -0.71 -20.47 -16.17
C THR A 27 -0.55 -19.10 -15.50
N LYS A 28 0.11 -18.16 -16.20
CA LYS A 28 0.27 -16.76 -15.79
C LYS A 28 -0.16 -15.78 -16.89
N PRO A 29 -0.52 -14.54 -16.53
CA PRO A 29 -0.85 -13.51 -17.51
C PRO A 29 0.36 -13.14 -18.37
N ILE A 30 0.08 -12.86 -19.64
CA ILE A 30 1.02 -12.32 -20.62
C ILE A 30 0.92 -10.80 -20.56
N LYS A 31 2.07 -10.12 -20.49
CA LYS A 31 2.13 -8.66 -20.30
C LYS A 31 2.05 -7.85 -21.61
N HIS A 32 2.22 -8.51 -22.74
CA HIS A 32 2.26 -7.88 -24.06
C HIS A 32 0.87 -7.83 -24.67
N GLY A 33 0.54 -6.74 -25.39
CA GLY A 33 -0.77 -6.57 -26.03
C GLY A 33 -0.91 -7.43 -27.29
N THR A 34 0.18 -7.70 -27.99
CA THR A 34 0.22 -8.51 -29.21
C THR A 34 1.28 -9.61 -29.13
N GLY A 35 1.04 -10.70 -29.87
CA GLY A 35 1.88 -11.90 -29.96
C GLY A 35 2.13 -12.33 -31.39
N LEU A 36 3.02 -13.31 -31.57
CA LEU A 36 3.20 -14.06 -32.81
C LEU A 36 2.74 -15.50 -32.59
N ALA A 37 1.95 -16.05 -33.53
CA ALA A 37 1.54 -17.45 -33.54
C ALA A 37 2.08 -18.17 -34.78
N LEU A 38 2.74 -19.30 -34.55
CA LEU A 38 2.99 -20.29 -35.59
C LEU A 38 1.67 -21.01 -35.88
N ARG A 39 1.20 -20.95 -37.12
CA ARG A 39 0.02 -21.71 -37.56
C ARG A 39 0.45 -23.08 -38.08
N VAL A 40 -0.16 -24.12 -37.54
CA VAL A 40 0.13 -25.51 -37.92
C VAL A 40 -1.18 -26.22 -38.22
N GLY A 41 -1.33 -26.75 -39.45
CA GLY A 41 -2.40 -27.69 -39.77
C GLY A 41 -2.18 -29.01 -39.05
N LEU A 42 -3.25 -29.67 -38.59
CA LEU A 42 -3.19 -31.01 -38.00
C LEU A 42 -3.58 -32.13 -38.98
N GLU A 43 -4.39 -31.82 -39.99
CA GLU A 43 -4.95 -32.79 -40.94
C GLU A 43 -4.93 -32.22 -42.36
N PRO A 44 -3.80 -32.30 -43.10
CA PRO A 44 -2.53 -32.94 -42.72
C PRO A 44 -1.65 -32.07 -41.81
N ILE A 45 -0.63 -32.67 -41.18
CA ILE A 45 0.32 -31.93 -40.36
C ILE A 45 1.25 -31.08 -41.23
N GLU A 46 1.12 -29.75 -41.15
CA GLU A 46 1.86 -28.84 -42.02
C GLU A 46 2.04 -27.45 -41.42
N TYR A 47 3.17 -26.81 -41.72
CA TYR A 47 3.44 -25.44 -41.31
C TYR A 47 2.76 -24.45 -42.27
N LYS A 48 1.95 -23.54 -41.72
CA LYS A 48 1.11 -22.60 -42.48
C LYS A 48 1.58 -21.13 -42.42
N GLY A 49 2.66 -20.84 -41.69
CA GLY A 49 3.20 -19.48 -41.55
C GLY A 49 3.09 -18.92 -40.13
N VAL A 50 3.54 -17.68 -39.96
CA VAL A 50 3.46 -16.93 -38.70
C VAL A 50 2.50 -15.75 -38.87
N VAL A 51 1.63 -15.55 -37.89
CA VAL A 51 0.68 -14.43 -37.86
C VAL A 51 0.82 -13.62 -36.58
N VAL A 52 0.49 -12.33 -36.65
CA VAL A 52 0.28 -11.51 -35.45
C VAL A 52 -1.08 -11.85 -34.85
N LEU A 53 -1.10 -12.10 -33.54
CA LEU A 53 -2.34 -12.22 -32.78
C LEU A 53 -2.49 -11.08 -31.78
N GLU A 54 -3.72 -10.65 -31.55
CA GLU A 54 -4.05 -9.90 -30.35
C GLU A 54 -4.03 -10.85 -29.15
N THR A 55 -3.48 -10.37 -28.04
CA THR A 55 -3.44 -11.18 -26.83
C THR A 55 -4.85 -11.36 -26.31
N PRO A 56 -5.27 -12.62 -26.00
CA PRO A 56 -6.58 -12.86 -25.43
C PRO A 56 -6.82 -11.99 -24.19
N ARG A 57 -8.09 -11.69 -23.94
CA ARG A 57 -8.50 -10.99 -22.71
C ARG A 57 -8.01 -11.76 -21.48
N SER A 58 -7.86 -11.06 -20.35
CA SER A 58 -7.27 -11.61 -19.12
C SER A 58 -7.87 -12.94 -18.65
N ASP A 59 -9.16 -13.14 -18.90
CA ASP A 59 -9.93 -14.35 -18.60
C ASP A 59 -9.70 -15.52 -19.57
N GLN A 60 -9.02 -15.28 -20.70
CA GLN A 60 -8.71 -16.25 -21.75
C GLN A 60 -7.20 -16.43 -22.00
N VAL A 61 -6.33 -15.66 -21.33
CA VAL A 61 -4.87 -15.76 -21.50
C VAL A 61 -4.35 -17.17 -21.18
N HIS A 62 -5.00 -17.89 -20.27
CA HIS A 62 -4.65 -19.28 -19.94
C HIS A 62 -4.72 -20.21 -21.16
N LEU A 63 -5.45 -19.85 -22.22
CA LEU A 63 -5.54 -20.66 -23.43
C LEU A 63 -4.21 -20.77 -24.20
N LEU A 64 -3.28 -19.82 -24.00
CA LEU A 64 -1.97 -19.83 -24.64
C LEU A 64 -0.93 -20.70 -23.91
N LEU A 65 -1.20 -21.12 -22.67
CA LEU A 65 -0.27 -21.80 -21.75
C LEU A 65 1.12 -21.14 -21.69
N TYR A 66 1.37 -20.30 -20.68
CA TYR A 66 2.65 -19.61 -20.43
C TYR A 66 3.00 -19.59 -18.93
N THR A 67 4.28 -19.75 -18.58
CA THR A 67 4.81 -19.43 -17.23
C THR A 67 6.19 -18.80 -17.26
N ASP A 68 6.34 -17.63 -16.64
CA ASP A 68 7.58 -17.28 -15.95
C ASP A 68 7.33 -16.54 -14.62
N GLN A 69 7.96 -17.00 -13.55
CA GLN A 69 8.41 -16.16 -12.45
C GLN A 69 9.91 -15.94 -12.61
N MET A 70 10.26 -15.01 -13.50
CA MET A 70 11.57 -14.41 -13.55
C MET A 70 12.78 -15.35 -13.68
N GLY A 71 12.87 -15.96 -14.85
CA GLY A 71 14.12 -16.37 -15.46
C GLY A 71 14.38 -17.88 -15.50
N ASN A 72 13.48 -18.73 -15.02
CA ASN A 72 13.81 -20.15 -14.81
C ASN A 72 12.92 -21.17 -15.52
N VAL A 73 12.17 -20.76 -16.54
CA VAL A 73 11.37 -21.71 -17.30
C VAL A 73 11.52 -21.53 -18.81
N SER A 74 12.73 -21.75 -19.33
CA SER A 74 12.88 -22.04 -20.76
C SER A 74 12.42 -23.48 -21.05
N GLY A 75 11.41 -23.66 -21.90
CA GLY A 75 11.06 -24.99 -22.44
C GLY A 75 9.99 -25.80 -21.70
N LYS A 76 9.22 -25.20 -20.78
CA LYS A 76 8.03 -25.87 -20.17
C LYS A 76 6.69 -25.40 -20.73
N SER A 77 6.71 -24.52 -21.73
CA SER A 77 5.51 -23.93 -22.31
C SER A 77 5.61 -23.88 -23.83
N PRO A 78 4.49 -24.09 -24.56
CA PRO A 78 4.41 -23.81 -25.99
C PRO A 78 4.24 -22.31 -26.29
N THR A 79 4.50 -21.45 -25.29
CA THR A 79 4.52 -19.99 -25.43
C THR A 79 5.76 -19.44 -24.75
N VAL A 80 6.52 -18.57 -25.42
CA VAL A 80 7.78 -18.01 -24.91
C VAL A 80 7.84 -16.51 -25.14
N THR A 81 8.46 -15.76 -24.22
CA THR A 81 8.67 -14.32 -24.41
C THR A 81 9.75 -14.07 -25.45
N LEU A 82 9.50 -13.13 -26.35
CA LEU A 82 10.40 -12.70 -27.40
C LEU A 82 10.71 -11.21 -27.21
N SER A 83 11.97 -10.90 -26.88
CA SER A 83 12.39 -9.51 -26.68
C SER A 83 13.44 -9.15 -27.72
N VAL A 84 13.08 -8.21 -28.59
CA VAL A 84 13.88 -7.76 -29.71
C VAL A 84 14.10 -6.26 -29.48
N GLY A 85 15.21 -5.85 -28.86
CA GLY A 85 15.44 -4.43 -28.53
C GLY A 85 15.54 -3.51 -29.76
N ARG A 86 16.04 -2.29 -29.58
CA ARG A 86 16.54 -1.44 -30.69
C ARG A 86 17.92 -1.95 -31.16
N ASN A 87 17.97 -3.23 -31.50
CA ASN A 87 19.21 -3.94 -31.80
C ASN A 87 19.50 -3.94 -33.31
N LYS A 88 20.76 -4.20 -33.71
CA LYS A 88 21.13 -4.36 -35.12
C LYS A 88 20.45 -5.59 -35.73
N PRO A 89 20.22 -5.68 -37.06
CA PRO A 89 19.55 -6.83 -37.70
C PRO A 89 20.14 -8.20 -37.32
N GLU A 90 21.46 -8.32 -37.23
CA GLU A 90 22.14 -9.56 -36.81
C GLU A 90 21.80 -9.98 -35.36
N GLU A 91 21.65 -9.02 -34.46
CA GLU A 91 21.25 -9.28 -33.07
C GLU A 91 19.76 -9.64 -32.94
N ILE A 92 18.93 -9.12 -33.85
CA ILE A 92 17.50 -9.47 -33.94
C ILE A 92 17.37 -10.95 -34.30
N ARG A 93 18.02 -11.39 -35.38
CA ARG A 93 18.01 -12.80 -35.82
C ARG A 93 18.48 -13.73 -34.72
N LYS A 94 19.62 -13.42 -34.08
CA LYS A 94 20.17 -14.20 -32.97
C LYS A 94 19.21 -14.34 -31.79
N ASN A 95 18.43 -13.30 -31.49
CA ASN A 95 17.43 -13.35 -30.41
C ASN A 95 16.20 -14.18 -30.81
N ILE A 96 15.79 -14.12 -32.07
CA ILE A 96 14.70 -14.96 -32.62
C ILE A 96 15.11 -16.43 -32.57
N GLU A 97 16.29 -16.79 -33.07
CA GLU A 97 16.81 -18.16 -33.03
C GLU A 97 16.88 -18.70 -31.59
N LYS A 98 17.44 -17.93 -30.65
CA LYS A 98 17.46 -18.30 -29.22
C LYS A 98 16.05 -18.51 -28.66
N THR A 99 15.10 -17.69 -29.07
CA THR A 99 13.71 -17.78 -28.60
C THR A 99 13.04 -19.01 -29.19
N PHE A 100 13.23 -19.27 -30.47
CA PHE A 100 12.68 -20.43 -31.16
C PHE A 100 13.27 -21.74 -30.61
N GLN A 101 14.57 -21.79 -30.31
CA GLN A 101 15.18 -22.93 -29.61
C GLN A 101 14.52 -23.18 -28.23
N ARG A 102 14.20 -22.12 -27.48
CA ARG A 102 13.48 -22.27 -26.19
C ARG A 102 12.05 -22.77 -26.37
N PHE A 103 11.40 -22.34 -27.44
CA PHE A 103 10.07 -22.82 -27.83
C PHE A 103 10.12 -24.31 -28.22
N GLN A 104 11.07 -24.71 -29.07
CA GLN A 104 11.25 -26.11 -29.49
C GLN A 104 11.51 -27.06 -28.31
N ARG A 105 12.24 -26.61 -27.28
CA ARG A 105 12.49 -27.42 -26.07
C ARG A 105 11.21 -28.01 -25.49
N PHE A 106 10.08 -27.31 -25.57
CA PHE A 106 8.80 -27.81 -25.06
C PHE A 106 8.38 -29.15 -25.68
N PHE A 107 8.67 -29.34 -26.96
CA PHE A 107 8.24 -30.50 -27.73
C PHE A 107 9.25 -31.66 -27.69
N GLN A 108 10.49 -31.39 -27.22
CA GLN A 108 11.60 -32.33 -27.30
C GLN A 108 11.41 -33.58 -26.45
N GLY A 109 11.48 -34.75 -27.07
CA GLY A 109 11.42 -36.05 -26.39
C GLY A 109 10.02 -36.43 -25.91
N GLU A 110 9.00 -35.82 -26.49
CA GLU A 110 7.60 -36.02 -26.12
C GLU A 110 6.83 -36.78 -27.21
N GLU A 111 6.49 -38.04 -26.95
CA GLU A 111 5.79 -38.87 -27.95
C GLU A 111 4.45 -38.24 -28.37
N ALA A 112 3.72 -37.62 -27.43
CA ALA A 112 2.45 -36.96 -27.69
C ALA A 112 2.53 -35.75 -28.64
N THR A 113 3.73 -35.18 -28.85
CA THR A 113 3.94 -34.01 -29.71
C THR A 113 5.07 -34.19 -30.72
N LYS A 114 5.46 -35.45 -30.99
CA LYS A 114 6.60 -35.80 -31.84
C LYS A 114 6.47 -35.31 -33.28
N ASP A 115 5.26 -35.35 -33.83
CA ASP A 115 5.02 -34.86 -35.19
C ASP A 115 5.20 -33.34 -35.27
N LEU A 116 4.82 -32.61 -34.20
CA LEU A 116 5.08 -31.17 -34.09
C LEU A 116 6.58 -30.88 -33.93
N GLU A 117 7.29 -31.67 -33.12
CA GLU A 117 8.75 -31.56 -32.99
C GLU A 117 9.45 -31.70 -34.35
N LYS A 118 9.08 -32.73 -35.12
CA LYS A 118 9.60 -32.98 -36.46
C LYS A 118 9.27 -31.84 -37.42
N LEU A 119 8.01 -31.39 -37.45
CA LEU A 119 7.58 -30.27 -38.29
C LEU A 119 8.39 -29.00 -38.04
N LEU A 120 8.61 -28.66 -36.76
CA LEU A 120 9.37 -27.47 -36.36
C LEU A 120 10.85 -27.57 -36.75
N ALA A 121 11.42 -28.77 -36.72
CA ALA A 121 12.80 -29.01 -37.16
C ALA A 121 12.94 -28.90 -38.69
N GLU A 122 12.01 -29.48 -39.45
CA GLU A 122 12.02 -29.46 -40.92
C GLU A 122 11.79 -28.05 -41.49
N ASN A 123 11.03 -27.20 -40.79
CA ASN A 123 10.69 -25.85 -41.23
C ASN A 123 11.51 -24.74 -40.54
N TYR A 124 12.61 -25.08 -39.85
CA TYR A 124 13.36 -24.16 -38.99
C TYR A 124 13.69 -22.81 -39.67
N GLU A 125 14.41 -22.84 -40.81
CA GLU A 125 14.83 -21.59 -41.48
C GLU A 125 13.65 -20.76 -41.99
N ARG A 126 12.59 -21.42 -42.47
CA ARG A 126 11.38 -20.75 -42.94
C ARG A 126 10.67 -20.04 -41.78
N ILE A 127 10.55 -20.71 -40.63
CA ILE A 127 9.93 -20.14 -39.43
C ILE A 127 10.71 -18.91 -38.94
N ILE A 128 12.04 -18.98 -38.88
CA ILE A 128 12.88 -17.85 -38.44
C ILE A 128 12.65 -16.64 -39.35
N LYS A 129 12.63 -16.85 -40.67
CA LYS A 129 12.38 -15.78 -41.65
C LYS A 129 10.98 -15.18 -41.51
N ASP A 130 9.94 -16.01 -41.37
CA ASP A 130 8.57 -15.52 -41.21
C ASP A 130 8.42 -14.70 -39.91
N ILE A 131 9.10 -15.11 -38.82
CA ILE A 131 9.13 -14.34 -37.56
C ILE A 131 9.83 -12.99 -37.76
N GLU A 132 10.97 -12.96 -38.46
CA GLU A 132 11.70 -11.71 -38.78
C GLU A 132 10.82 -10.72 -39.56
N GLU A 133 10.10 -11.19 -40.58
CA GLU A 133 9.21 -10.37 -41.40
C GLU A 133 8.07 -9.77 -40.56
N GLN A 134 7.43 -10.57 -39.70
CA GLN A 134 6.36 -10.06 -38.84
C GLN A 134 6.88 -9.03 -37.83
N ILE A 135 8.02 -9.27 -37.18
CA ILE A 135 8.61 -8.32 -36.23
C ILE A 135 8.96 -6.99 -36.89
N ALA A 136 9.46 -7.01 -38.13
CA ALA A 136 9.79 -5.81 -38.87
C ALA A 136 8.56 -4.91 -39.11
N SER A 137 7.37 -5.51 -39.21
CA SER A 137 6.11 -4.80 -39.39
C SER A 137 5.45 -4.33 -38.08
N MET A 138 5.89 -4.82 -36.92
CA MET A 138 5.31 -4.50 -35.61
C MET A 138 5.86 -3.21 -35.01
N SER A 139 4.98 -2.41 -34.40
CA SER A 139 5.34 -1.21 -33.64
C SER A 139 5.97 -1.54 -32.28
N GLU A 140 5.50 -2.60 -31.61
CA GLU A 140 6.06 -3.11 -30.36
C GLU A 140 7.17 -4.14 -30.62
N LYS A 141 8.37 -3.89 -30.08
CA LYS A 141 9.52 -4.80 -30.28
C LYS A 141 9.71 -5.85 -29.17
N SER A 142 8.83 -5.87 -28.18
CA SER A 142 8.79 -6.96 -27.17
C SER A 142 7.42 -7.61 -27.21
N THR A 143 7.39 -8.91 -27.45
CA THR A 143 6.18 -9.71 -27.69
C THR A 143 6.38 -11.13 -27.14
N TYR A 144 5.55 -12.09 -27.55
CA TYR A 144 5.68 -13.52 -27.28
C TYR A 144 5.47 -14.33 -28.56
N LEU A 145 5.99 -15.55 -28.55
CA LEU A 145 5.80 -16.55 -29.60
C LEU A 145 4.95 -17.70 -29.04
N THR A 146 3.92 -18.12 -29.76
CA THR A 146 3.03 -19.25 -29.42
C THR A 146 2.73 -20.12 -30.65
N ILE A 147 1.89 -21.14 -30.48
CA ILE A 147 1.40 -22.02 -31.54
C ILE A 147 -0.14 -21.98 -31.61
N ILE A 148 -0.69 -21.95 -32.82
CA ILE A 148 -2.12 -22.14 -33.09
C ILE A 148 -2.25 -23.33 -34.03
N LEU A 149 -3.11 -24.28 -33.64
CA LEU A 149 -3.35 -25.50 -34.38
C LEU A 149 -4.63 -25.37 -35.20
N LEU A 150 -4.61 -25.77 -36.46
CA LEU A 150 -5.75 -25.70 -37.37
C LEU A 150 -6.30 -27.10 -37.58
N LYS A 151 -7.55 -27.31 -37.20
CA LYS A 151 -8.28 -28.57 -37.43
C LYS A 151 -9.52 -28.29 -38.26
N GLY A 152 -9.45 -28.57 -39.56
CA GLY A 152 -10.49 -28.14 -40.51
C GLY A 152 -10.63 -26.61 -40.52
N ASN A 153 -11.81 -26.11 -40.16
CA ASN A 153 -12.10 -24.68 -40.06
C ASN A 153 -11.90 -24.10 -38.65
N GLU A 154 -11.50 -24.92 -37.67
CA GLU A 154 -11.33 -24.49 -36.28
C GLU A 154 -9.87 -24.12 -35.99
N GLU A 155 -9.68 -23.00 -35.28
CA GLU A 155 -8.38 -22.60 -34.73
C GLU A 155 -8.33 -22.93 -33.23
N LEU A 156 -7.45 -23.86 -32.87
CA LEU A 156 -7.23 -24.31 -31.51
C LEU A 156 -5.98 -23.64 -30.92
N LYS A 157 -6.15 -22.96 -29.80
CA LYS A 157 -5.06 -22.46 -28.96
C LYS A 157 -4.39 -23.62 -28.21
N PRO A 158 -3.17 -23.44 -27.68
CA PRO A 158 -2.42 -24.52 -27.03
C PRO A 158 -3.17 -25.30 -25.95
N ALA A 159 -3.98 -24.63 -25.12
CA ALA A 159 -4.75 -25.29 -24.07
C ALA A 159 -5.94 -26.12 -24.58
N GLU A 160 -6.42 -25.83 -25.79
CA GLU A 160 -7.58 -26.48 -26.42
C GLU A 160 -7.18 -27.80 -27.10
N TYR A 161 -5.87 -28.05 -27.24
CA TYR A 161 -5.33 -29.29 -27.75
C TYR A 161 -4.70 -30.14 -26.64
N GLU A 162 -5.32 -31.29 -26.37
CA GLU A 162 -5.02 -32.16 -25.23
C GLU A 162 -3.54 -32.58 -25.13
N PRO A 163 -2.85 -32.99 -26.20
CA PRO A 163 -1.43 -33.35 -26.11
C PRO A 163 -0.53 -32.22 -25.57
N LEU A 164 -0.76 -30.97 -25.97
CA LEU A 164 0.02 -29.83 -25.46
C LEU A 164 -0.30 -29.55 -24.00
N ARG A 165 -1.56 -29.71 -23.59
CA ARG A 165 -2.00 -29.55 -22.20
C ARG A 165 -1.31 -30.58 -21.28
N GLU A 166 -1.23 -31.83 -21.71
CA GLU A 166 -0.59 -32.90 -20.93
C GLU A 166 0.92 -32.70 -20.78
N VAL A 167 1.61 -32.37 -21.88
CA VAL A 167 3.04 -32.05 -21.85
C VAL A 167 3.30 -30.85 -20.94
N PHE A 168 2.48 -29.80 -21.02
CA PHE A 168 2.61 -28.61 -20.17
C PHE A 168 2.48 -28.93 -18.68
N VAL A 169 1.45 -29.68 -18.29
CA VAL A 169 1.26 -30.09 -16.88
C VAL A 169 2.42 -30.94 -16.40
N ARG A 170 2.84 -31.94 -17.18
CA ARG A 170 3.96 -32.82 -16.80
C ARG A 170 5.26 -32.04 -16.61
N ARG A 171 5.62 -31.16 -17.54
CA ARG A 171 6.82 -30.32 -17.44
C ARG A 171 6.77 -29.35 -16.26
N ALA A 172 5.59 -28.81 -15.95
CA ALA A 172 5.40 -27.99 -14.76
C ALA A 172 5.74 -28.76 -13.48
N LEU A 173 5.50 -30.08 -13.45
CA LEU A 173 5.68 -30.96 -12.30
C LEU A 173 7.05 -31.67 -12.24
N GLU A 174 7.79 -31.80 -13.35
CA GLU A 174 9.07 -32.55 -13.48
C GLU A 174 10.08 -32.32 -12.35
N LYS A 175 10.28 -31.06 -11.92
CA LYS A 175 11.29 -30.74 -10.90
C LYS A 175 10.94 -31.31 -9.52
N THR A 176 9.65 -31.38 -9.21
CA THR A 176 9.15 -31.99 -7.96
C THR A 176 9.41 -33.50 -7.96
N ILE A 177 9.27 -34.14 -9.13
CA ILE A 177 9.46 -35.58 -9.31
C ILE A 177 10.95 -35.95 -9.22
N SER A 178 11.84 -35.18 -9.85
CA SER A 178 13.27 -35.54 -9.95
C SER A 178 14.10 -35.23 -8.70
N THR A 179 13.68 -34.28 -7.86
CA THR A 179 14.42 -33.86 -6.65
C THR A 179 13.75 -34.32 -5.34
N GLY A 180 12.72 -35.17 -5.46
CA GLY A 180 11.92 -35.61 -4.33
C GLY A 180 12.64 -36.59 -3.43
N VAL A 181 12.45 -36.45 -2.11
CA VAL A 181 12.86 -37.45 -1.11
C VAL A 181 11.66 -37.86 -0.27
N GLU A 182 11.67 -39.05 0.31
CA GLU A 182 10.65 -39.42 1.28
C GLU A 182 10.77 -38.56 2.55
N GLY A 183 9.64 -38.06 3.03
CA GLY A 183 9.58 -37.25 4.24
C GLY A 183 8.17 -36.89 4.65
N ILE A 184 8.06 -36.14 5.75
CA ILE A 184 6.78 -35.63 6.26
C ILE A 184 6.59 -34.21 5.73
N CYS A 185 5.48 -33.97 5.03
CA CYS A 185 5.17 -32.62 4.55
C CYS A 185 4.81 -31.69 5.72
N HIS A 186 5.43 -30.50 5.75
CA HIS A 186 5.21 -29.48 6.78
C HIS A 186 3.76 -28.99 6.87
N PHE A 187 3.04 -28.93 5.74
CA PHE A 187 1.70 -28.34 5.69
C PHE A 187 0.57 -29.36 5.91
N CYS A 188 0.64 -30.54 5.31
CA CYS A 188 -0.42 -31.56 5.44
C CYS A 188 -0.11 -32.65 6.48
N GLY A 189 1.13 -32.73 6.98
CA GLY A 189 1.56 -33.73 7.96
C GLY A 189 1.64 -35.17 7.45
N ARG A 190 1.42 -35.41 6.15
CA ARG A 190 1.44 -36.76 5.56
C ARG A 190 2.86 -37.16 5.16
N SER A 191 3.19 -38.44 5.34
CA SER A 191 4.42 -39.05 4.82
C SER A 191 4.28 -39.30 3.31
N LYS A 192 5.06 -38.60 2.49
CA LYS A 192 5.05 -38.64 1.02
C LYS A 192 6.40 -38.17 0.47
N VAL A 193 6.58 -38.21 -0.86
CA VAL A 193 7.68 -37.53 -1.53
C VAL A 193 7.55 -36.00 -1.34
N VAL A 194 8.61 -35.37 -0.85
CA VAL A 194 8.70 -33.93 -0.57
C VAL A 194 9.86 -33.29 -1.32
N SER A 195 9.80 -31.96 -1.52
CA SER A 195 10.86 -31.16 -2.19
C SER A 195 10.99 -29.75 -1.58
N ALA A 196 12.11 -29.06 -1.85
CA ALA A 196 12.40 -27.70 -1.36
C ALA A 196 11.99 -26.64 -2.39
N THR A 197 10.78 -26.09 -2.30
CA THR A 197 10.23 -25.32 -3.44
C THR A 197 9.49 -24.03 -3.10
N VAL A 198 9.44 -23.57 -1.84
CA VAL A 198 8.72 -22.31 -1.53
C VAL A 198 9.35 -21.12 -2.22
N ASN A 199 10.69 -21.10 -2.32
CA ASN A 199 11.44 -20.08 -3.06
C ASN A 199 11.08 -20.04 -4.56
N GLU A 200 10.56 -21.14 -5.12
CA GLU A 200 10.05 -21.20 -6.50
C GLU A 200 8.70 -20.48 -6.66
N VAL A 201 7.95 -20.32 -5.57
CA VAL A 201 6.65 -19.63 -5.56
C VAL A 201 6.81 -18.17 -5.11
N PHE A 202 7.59 -17.95 -4.06
CA PHE A 202 7.79 -16.65 -3.43
C PHE A 202 9.27 -16.34 -3.24
N LYS A 203 9.76 -15.26 -3.85
CA LYS A 203 11.19 -14.88 -3.81
C LYS A 203 11.66 -14.40 -2.44
N PHE A 204 10.74 -13.97 -1.57
CA PHE A 204 11.07 -13.60 -0.19
C PHE A 204 11.44 -14.82 0.68
N ALA A 205 11.06 -16.03 0.24
CA ALA A 205 11.38 -17.27 0.94
C ALA A 205 12.79 -17.74 0.57
N THR A 206 13.83 -17.17 1.19
CA THR A 206 15.24 -17.47 0.85
C THR A 206 15.80 -18.72 1.55
N PHE A 207 15.04 -19.82 1.57
CA PHE A 207 15.43 -21.07 2.24
C PHE A 207 16.60 -21.80 1.56
N ASP A 208 17.03 -21.37 0.38
CA ASP A 208 18.05 -22.00 -0.45
C ASP A 208 19.47 -21.42 -0.27
N LYS A 209 19.63 -20.37 0.56
CA LYS A 209 20.95 -19.81 0.84
C LYS A 209 21.66 -20.65 1.90
N PRO A 210 22.95 -20.99 1.73
CA PRO A 210 23.70 -21.84 2.66
C PRO A 210 23.56 -21.44 4.13
N GLY A 211 23.53 -20.13 4.44
CA GLY A 211 23.37 -19.64 5.82
C GLY A 211 22.04 -19.99 6.50
N PHE A 212 21.02 -20.42 5.76
CA PHE A 212 19.73 -20.88 6.30
C PHE A 212 19.57 -22.40 6.25
N CYS A 213 20.48 -23.12 5.58
CA CYS A 213 20.40 -24.56 5.45
C CYS A 213 21.05 -25.29 6.63
N PRO A 214 20.49 -26.45 7.05
CA PRO A 214 21.20 -27.37 7.92
C PRO A 214 22.58 -27.68 7.36
N ASN A 215 23.58 -27.79 8.24
CA ASN A 215 24.98 -28.05 7.87
C ASN A 215 25.61 -27.06 6.89
N LEU A 216 24.97 -25.90 6.64
CA LEU A 216 25.40 -24.90 5.65
C LEU A 216 25.51 -25.46 4.22
N LYS A 217 24.74 -26.52 3.91
CA LYS A 217 24.74 -27.21 2.61
C LYS A 217 23.46 -26.92 1.83
N LYS A 218 23.58 -26.53 0.56
CA LYS A 218 22.40 -26.22 -0.27
C LYS A 218 21.49 -27.44 -0.47
N GLU A 219 22.07 -28.63 -0.53
CA GLU A 219 21.31 -29.88 -0.70
C GLU A 219 20.36 -30.15 0.48
N ASP A 220 20.69 -29.61 1.66
CA ASP A 220 19.88 -29.75 2.87
C ASP A 220 18.71 -28.75 2.95
N ALA A 221 18.52 -27.87 1.95
CA ALA A 221 17.40 -26.91 1.91
C ALA A 221 16.02 -27.58 2.05
N ILE A 222 15.89 -28.82 1.54
CA ILE A 222 14.67 -29.64 1.63
C ILE A 222 14.25 -29.96 3.06
N LYS A 223 15.20 -29.95 4.00
CA LYS A 223 14.96 -30.24 5.41
C LYS A 223 14.40 -29.04 6.17
N ILE A 224 14.54 -27.82 5.64
CA ILE A 224 14.05 -26.60 6.30
C ILE A 224 12.52 -26.55 6.27
N LEU A 225 11.96 -26.79 5.08
CA LEU A 225 10.52 -26.71 4.83
C LEU A 225 10.11 -27.75 3.78
N PRO A 226 10.01 -29.04 4.18
CA PRO A 226 9.65 -30.13 3.27
C PRO A 226 8.19 -30.03 2.83
N ILE A 227 7.93 -30.02 1.52
CA ILE A 227 6.58 -29.83 0.96
C ILE A 227 6.28 -30.92 -0.06
N CYS A 228 5.13 -31.58 0.08
CA CYS A 228 4.64 -32.53 -0.92
C CYS A 228 4.04 -31.79 -2.14
N GLU A 229 3.94 -32.50 -3.26
CA GLU A 229 3.41 -31.96 -4.51
C GLU A 229 2.03 -31.31 -4.35
N ASP A 230 1.09 -31.98 -3.66
CA ASP A 230 -0.27 -31.46 -3.42
C ASP A 230 -0.25 -30.06 -2.78
N CYS A 231 0.55 -29.90 -1.72
CA CYS A 231 0.69 -28.63 -1.01
C CYS A 231 1.44 -27.59 -1.85
N LYS A 232 2.41 -27.99 -2.67
CA LYS A 232 3.11 -27.11 -3.59
C LYS A 232 2.17 -26.55 -4.65
N THR A 233 1.35 -27.40 -5.27
CA THR A 233 0.34 -26.98 -6.26
C THR A 233 -0.66 -26.03 -5.63
N ASN A 234 -1.19 -26.34 -4.44
CA ASN A 234 -2.09 -25.43 -3.74
C ASN A 234 -1.40 -24.10 -3.38
N LEU A 235 -0.13 -24.13 -2.97
CA LEU A 235 0.63 -22.91 -2.70
C LEU A 235 0.80 -22.05 -3.96
N GLN A 236 1.09 -22.66 -5.11
CA GLN A 236 1.18 -21.96 -6.40
C GLN A 236 -0.16 -21.33 -6.80
N ASN A 237 -1.26 -22.07 -6.64
CA ASN A 237 -2.60 -21.57 -6.92
C ASN A 237 -2.94 -20.37 -6.05
N GLY A 238 -2.76 -20.51 -4.74
CA GLY A 238 -3.01 -19.44 -3.79
C GLY A 238 -2.14 -18.22 -4.08
N ALA A 239 -0.88 -18.43 -4.42
CA ALA A 239 0.02 -17.33 -4.81
C ALA A 239 -0.46 -16.60 -6.06
N ASN A 240 -0.99 -17.32 -7.07
CA ASN A 240 -1.56 -16.68 -8.25
C ASN A 240 -2.78 -15.83 -7.87
N VAL A 241 -3.71 -16.36 -7.06
CA VAL A 241 -4.87 -15.60 -6.55
C VAL A 241 -4.40 -14.35 -5.78
N VAL A 242 -3.49 -14.50 -4.82
CA VAL A 242 -3.01 -13.36 -4.02
C VAL A 242 -2.31 -12.30 -4.86
N THR A 243 -1.44 -12.70 -5.78
CA THR A 243 -0.63 -11.77 -6.58
C THR A 243 -1.38 -11.13 -7.75
N GLN A 244 -2.57 -11.61 -8.07
CA GLN A 244 -3.38 -11.09 -9.17
C GLN A 244 -4.66 -10.43 -8.67
N ASP A 245 -5.38 -11.12 -7.79
CA ASP A 245 -6.75 -10.81 -7.41
C ASP A 245 -6.85 -10.20 -6.00
N LEU A 246 -5.90 -10.46 -5.09
CA LEU A 246 -5.98 -9.97 -3.70
C LEU A 246 -4.86 -8.96 -3.38
N LYS A 247 -4.60 -8.06 -4.33
CA LYS A 247 -3.56 -7.04 -4.22
C LYS A 247 -4.09 -5.62 -4.38
N PHE A 248 -3.45 -4.67 -3.72
CA PHE A 248 -3.75 -3.26 -3.84
C PHE A 248 -2.45 -2.44 -3.98
N ASP A 249 -2.53 -1.31 -4.65
CA ASP A 249 -1.47 -0.32 -4.66
C ASP A 249 -1.56 0.54 -3.39
N PHE A 250 -0.42 0.86 -2.77
CA PHE A 250 -0.38 1.69 -1.56
C PHE A 250 0.90 2.52 -1.51
N LEU A 251 0.83 3.79 -1.91
CA LEU A 251 1.92 4.76 -1.73
C LEU A 251 3.30 4.29 -2.27
N GLY A 252 3.29 3.55 -3.39
CA GLY A 252 4.48 2.97 -4.01
C GLY A 252 4.83 1.54 -3.55
N ASN A 253 4.05 0.97 -2.63
CA ASN A 253 4.08 -0.43 -2.24
C ASN A 253 2.92 -1.22 -2.86
N THR A 254 3.04 -2.54 -2.83
CA THR A 254 1.93 -3.46 -3.06
C THR A 254 1.46 -4.02 -1.73
N ILE A 255 0.17 -3.94 -1.42
CA ILE A 255 -0.44 -4.67 -0.31
C ILE A 255 -1.00 -5.97 -0.85
N TRP A 256 -0.67 -7.10 -0.22
CA TRP A 256 -1.46 -8.32 -0.36
C TRP A 256 -2.41 -8.45 0.82
N LEU A 257 -3.70 -8.66 0.53
CA LEU A 257 -4.75 -8.80 1.52
C LEU A 257 -5.24 -10.24 1.55
N ILE A 258 -4.85 -10.99 2.58
CA ILE A 258 -5.07 -12.43 2.66
C ILE A 258 -6.15 -12.70 3.72
N PRO A 259 -7.40 -12.99 3.32
CA PRO A 259 -8.45 -13.36 4.26
C PRO A 259 -8.22 -14.77 4.81
N SER A 260 -8.68 -14.99 6.03
CA SER A 260 -8.68 -16.28 6.72
C SER A 260 -9.83 -16.33 7.71
N LEU A 261 -10.18 -17.52 8.18
CA LEU A 261 -11.22 -17.70 9.19
C LEU A 261 -10.63 -18.31 10.47
N ILE A 262 -11.23 -17.98 11.63
CA ILE A 262 -10.95 -18.66 12.90
C ILE A 262 -11.34 -20.14 12.80
N ASN A 263 -12.55 -20.40 12.26
CA ASN A 263 -13.10 -21.73 12.07
C ASN A 263 -13.17 -22.06 10.58
N LYS A 264 -12.90 -23.31 10.22
CA LYS A 264 -12.92 -23.74 8.82
C LYS A 264 -14.36 -23.80 8.28
N ASP A 265 -14.70 -22.82 7.46
CA ASP A 265 -15.87 -22.83 6.60
C ASP A 265 -15.45 -22.38 5.18
N ASP A 266 -15.35 -23.36 4.28
CA ASP A 266 -14.92 -23.17 2.91
C ASP A 266 -15.86 -22.23 2.13
N SER A 267 -17.16 -22.25 2.45
CA SER A 267 -18.17 -21.45 1.75
C SER A 267 -18.07 -19.98 2.11
N ILE A 268 -17.87 -19.68 3.40
CA ILE A 268 -17.69 -18.32 3.89
C ILE A 268 -16.37 -17.77 3.39
N LEU A 269 -15.27 -18.52 3.52
CA LEU A 269 -13.96 -18.06 3.07
C LEU A 269 -13.95 -17.76 1.56
N ARG A 270 -14.59 -18.61 0.75
CA ARG A 270 -14.72 -18.36 -0.69
C ARG A 270 -15.47 -17.06 -0.99
N ARG A 271 -16.60 -16.80 -0.31
CA ARG A 271 -17.34 -15.53 -0.46
C ARG A 271 -16.49 -14.32 -0.07
N VAL A 272 -15.72 -14.41 1.01
CA VAL A 272 -14.83 -13.33 1.46
C VAL A 272 -13.73 -13.07 0.41
N ILE A 273 -13.12 -14.13 -0.13
CA ILE A 273 -12.08 -14.03 -1.19
C ILE A 273 -12.66 -13.31 -2.42
N GLU A 274 -13.85 -13.69 -2.87
CA GLU A 274 -14.49 -13.04 -4.03
C GLU A 274 -14.80 -11.56 -3.77
N LYS A 275 -15.28 -11.20 -2.56
CA LYS A 275 -15.52 -9.79 -2.20
C LYS A 275 -14.23 -8.98 -2.19
N VAL A 276 -13.14 -9.54 -1.64
CA VAL A 276 -11.81 -8.87 -1.67
C VAL A 276 -11.31 -8.72 -3.10
N LYS A 277 -11.52 -9.73 -3.95
CA LYS A 277 -11.16 -9.69 -5.37
C LYS A 277 -11.92 -8.61 -6.12
N GLU A 278 -13.24 -8.52 -5.93
CA GLU A 278 -14.06 -7.46 -6.51
C GLU A 278 -13.53 -6.07 -6.13
N ASN A 279 -13.25 -5.85 -4.83
CA ASN A 279 -12.66 -4.62 -4.33
C ASN A 279 -11.27 -4.33 -4.91
N SER A 280 -10.43 -5.34 -5.10
CA SER A 280 -9.10 -5.17 -5.71
C SER A 280 -9.18 -4.68 -7.16
N VAL A 281 -10.19 -5.14 -7.90
CA VAL A 281 -10.42 -4.74 -9.29
C VAL A 281 -11.00 -3.32 -9.35
N THR A 282 -11.99 -3.01 -8.51
CA THR A 282 -12.72 -1.73 -8.53
C THR A 282 -11.96 -0.61 -7.82
N LEU A 283 -11.30 -0.91 -6.70
CA LEU A 283 -10.66 0.02 -5.77
C LEU A 283 -9.15 -0.22 -5.67
N LYS A 284 -8.50 -0.47 -6.82
CA LYS A 284 -7.09 -0.87 -6.94
C LYS A 284 -6.09 -0.10 -6.05
N ASP A 285 -6.26 1.20 -5.89
CA ASP A 285 -5.43 2.05 -5.02
C ASP A 285 -6.01 2.13 -3.61
N PHE A 286 -5.40 1.40 -2.67
CA PHE A 286 -5.84 1.36 -1.27
C PHE A 286 -5.72 2.73 -0.60
N ALA A 287 -4.65 3.47 -0.89
CA ALA A 287 -4.40 4.75 -0.23
C ALA A 287 -5.38 5.85 -0.68
N ARG A 288 -5.96 5.70 -1.88
CA ARG A 288 -7.01 6.59 -2.39
C ARG A 288 -8.41 6.21 -1.94
N ASN A 289 -8.69 4.91 -1.83
CA ASN A 289 -10.03 4.36 -1.53
C ASN A 289 -10.07 3.72 -0.12
N GLU A 290 -9.26 4.23 0.81
CA GLU A 290 -9.03 3.63 2.13
C GLU A 290 -10.33 3.38 2.89
N GLU A 291 -11.21 4.38 2.95
CA GLU A 291 -12.50 4.29 3.63
C GLU A 291 -13.41 3.21 3.04
N GLU A 292 -13.54 3.16 1.72
CA GLU A 292 -14.41 2.24 1.01
C GLU A 292 -13.94 0.79 1.19
N ILE A 293 -12.63 0.56 1.08
CA ILE A 293 -12.04 -0.75 1.27
C ILE A 293 -12.17 -1.19 2.73
N GLU A 294 -11.76 -0.34 3.69
CA GLU A 294 -11.87 -0.67 5.12
C GLU A 294 -13.32 -0.93 5.54
N THR A 295 -14.27 -0.17 5.00
CA THR A 295 -15.71 -0.39 5.24
C THR A 295 -16.17 -1.73 4.69
N ALA A 296 -15.78 -2.08 3.45
CA ALA A 296 -16.16 -3.34 2.83
C ALA A 296 -15.61 -4.57 3.58
N LEU A 297 -14.40 -4.45 4.14
CA LEU A 297 -13.75 -5.46 4.98
C LEU A 297 -14.32 -5.51 6.40
N ALA A 298 -14.68 -4.36 6.96
CA ALA A 298 -15.34 -4.25 8.26
C ALA A 298 -16.73 -4.88 8.24
N ASP A 299 -17.42 -4.81 7.11
CA ASP A 299 -18.73 -5.41 6.85
C ASP A 299 -18.64 -6.92 6.55
N GLN A 300 -17.96 -7.67 7.41
CA GLN A 300 -17.88 -9.13 7.40
C GLN A 300 -18.10 -9.69 8.82
N ASP A 301 -18.36 -11.00 8.90
CA ASP A 301 -18.54 -11.71 10.17
C ASP A 301 -17.25 -11.66 11.03
N GLU A 302 -17.39 -11.65 12.36
CA GLU A 302 -16.29 -11.59 13.31
C GLU A 302 -15.33 -12.79 13.23
N ILE A 303 -15.78 -13.92 12.66
CA ILE A 303 -14.91 -15.08 12.41
C ILE A 303 -13.88 -14.84 11.31
N VAL A 304 -14.02 -13.78 10.52
CA VAL A 304 -13.11 -13.41 9.43
C VAL A 304 -11.94 -12.61 9.97
N HIS A 305 -10.74 -12.88 9.46
CA HIS A 305 -9.52 -12.13 9.76
C HIS A 305 -8.71 -11.87 8.50
N TYR A 306 -7.99 -10.76 8.50
CA TYR A 306 -7.17 -10.33 7.37
C TYR A 306 -5.70 -10.22 7.74
N ASP A 307 -4.83 -10.75 6.87
CA ASP A 307 -3.41 -10.40 6.89
C ASP A 307 -3.14 -9.34 5.81
N PHE A 308 -2.48 -8.24 6.19
CA PHE A 308 -1.99 -7.21 5.27
C PHE A 308 -0.48 -7.34 5.14
N LEU A 309 0.00 -7.69 3.95
CA LEU A 309 1.44 -7.76 3.65
C LEU A 309 1.82 -6.59 2.75
N PHE A 310 2.52 -5.61 3.31
CA PHE A 310 3.08 -4.48 2.58
C PHE A 310 4.42 -4.91 1.97
N MET A 311 4.45 -4.95 0.66
CA MET A 311 5.53 -5.50 -0.15
C MET A 311 6.21 -4.40 -0.96
N ASP A 312 7.52 -4.43 -0.96
CA ASP A 312 8.37 -3.78 -1.95
C ASP A 312 8.78 -4.85 -2.98
N ILE A 313 8.14 -4.79 -4.16
CA ILE A 313 8.32 -5.76 -5.23
C ILE A 313 9.07 -5.09 -6.37
N ASN A 314 10.27 -5.57 -6.65
CA ASN A 314 10.97 -5.25 -7.88
C ASN A 314 11.15 -6.53 -8.71
N LYS A 315 11.74 -6.38 -9.91
CA LYS A 315 12.05 -7.51 -10.80
C LYS A 315 12.73 -8.65 -10.00
N ASN A 316 13.87 -8.43 -9.36
CA ASN A 316 14.61 -9.57 -8.78
C ASN A 316 14.31 -9.88 -7.31
N GLN A 317 13.42 -9.14 -6.66
CA GLN A 317 13.26 -9.20 -5.20
C GLN A 317 11.82 -8.93 -4.77
N GLN A 318 11.37 -9.71 -3.80
CA GLN A 318 10.20 -9.44 -2.98
C GLN A 318 10.69 -9.17 -1.55
N ARG A 319 10.39 -8.00 -1.00
CA ARG A 319 10.74 -7.63 0.37
C ARG A 319 9.46 -7.26 1.13
N ILE A 320 9.20 -7.96 2.23
CA ILE A 320 8.12 -7.62 3.15
C ILE A 320 8.60 -6.44 3.99
N GLU A 321 7.92 -5.30 3.92
CA GLU A 321 8.20 -4.12 4.75
C GLU A 321 7.36 -4.10 6.03
N LEU A 322 6.11 -4.57 5.96
CA LEU A 322 5.23 -4.71 7.11
C LEU A 322 4.28 -5.90 6.88
N HIS A 323 4.08 -6.71 7.92
CA HIS A 323 3.10 -7.80 7.91
C HIS A 323 2.20 -7.65 9.12
N LEU A 324 0.95 -7.27 8.86
CA LEU A 324 -0.12 -7.25 9.85
C LEU A 324 -0.86 -8.59 9.74
N THR A 325 -1.03 -9.27 10.85
CA THR A 325 -1.67 -10.58 10.96
C THR A 325 -2.96 -10.47 11.73
N GLU A 326 -3.97 -11.23 11.31
CA GLU A 326 -5.18 -11.46 12.10
C GLU A 326 -5.94 -10.15 12.46
N VAL A 327 -5.97 -9.19 11.53
CA VAL A 327 -6.76 -7.96 11.68
C VAL A 327 -8.24 -8.31 11.55
N SER A 328 -9.04 -7.99 12.57
CA SER A 328 -10.47 -8.30 12.59
C SER A 328 -11.34 -7.21 11.93
N PRO A 329 -12.51 -7.57 11.37
CA PRO A 329 -13.52 -6.63 10.90
C PRO A 329 -13.93 -5.63 11.99
N THR A 330 -14.01 -6.05 13.25
CA THR A 330 -14.31 -5.17 14.39
C THR A 330 -13.27 -4.06 14.54
N ARG A 331 -11.98 -4.39 14.37
CA ARG A 331 -10.92 -3.38 14.39
C ARG A 331 -11.05 -2.40 13.24
N LEU A 332 -11.26 -2.89 12.02
CA LEU A 332 -11.44 -2.03 10.83
C LEU A 332 -12.65 -1.11 10.97
N ARG A 333 -13.77 -1.62 11.50
CA ARG A 333 -14.97 -0.83 11.80
C ARG A 333 -14.68 0.32 12.76
N LYS A 334 -13.88 0.06 13.81
CA LYS A 334 -13.41 1.09 14.74
C LYS A 334 -12.53 2.12 14.02
N LEU A 335 -11.62 1.71 13.15
CA LEU A 335 -10.77 2.64 12.39
C LEU A 335 -11.62 3.61 11.56
N VAL A 336 -12.54 3.09 10.75
CA VAL A 336 -13.42 3.92 9.90
C VAL A 336 -14.27 4.88 10.74
N THR A 337 -14.93 4.36 11.77
CA THR A 337 -15.87 5.15 12.59
C THR A 337 -15.16 6.27 13.34
N GLU A 338 -14.05 5.96 14.02
CA GLU A 338 -13.32 6.94 14.81
C GLU A 338 -12.57 7.95 13.93
N ARG A 339 -12.11 7.55 12.73
CA ARG A 339 -11.45 8.48 11.79
C ARG A 339 -12.42 9.56 11.31
N ARG A 340 -13.63 9.17 10.93
CA ARG A 340 -14.72 10.09 10.54
C ARG A 340 -15.13 10.99 11.70
N GLU A 341 -15.32 10.41 12.88
CA GLU A 341 -15.69 11.19 14.07
C GLU A 341 -14.62 12.20 14.47
N ALA A 342 -13.34 11.83 14.39
CA ALA A 342 -12.24 12.73 14.72
C ALA A 342 -12.22 13.98 13.83
N ALA A 343 -12.42 13.82 12.52
CA ALA A 343 -12.51 14.95 11.60
C ALA A 343 -13.75 15.82 11.90
N ARG A 344 -14.93 15.20 12.07
CA ARG A 344 -16.19 15.89 12.41
C ARG A 344 -16.07 16.70 13.70
N ARG A 345 -15.47 16.12 14.74
CA ARG A 345 -15.28 16.77 16.05
C ARG A 345 -14.50 18.08 15.98
N THR A 346 -13.64 18.27 14.98
CA THR A 346 -12.90 19.54 14.83
C THR A 346 -13.80 20.71 14.45
N ASN A 347 -15.00 20.46 13.90
CA ASN A 347 -15.90 21.46 13.36
C ASN A 347 -15.24 22.38 12.31
N ILE A 348 -14.26 21.85 11.56
CA ILE A 348 -13.64 22.52 10.43
C ILE A 348 -14.31 22.03 9.14
N GLU A 349 -14.94 22.96 8.44
CA GLU A 349 -15.59 22.71 7.16
C GLU A 349 -14.61 22.12 6.14
N ASN A 350 -15.02 21.06 5.45
CA ASN A 350 -14.25 20.36 4.43
C ASN A 350 -12.86 19.87 4.88
N LEU A 351 -12.66 19.62 6.18
CA LEU A 351 -11.44 18.98 6.66
C LEU A 351 -11.42 17.50 6.25
N PRO A 352 -10.40 17.04 5.50
CA PRO A 352 -10.32 15.64 5.13
C PRO A 352 -10.04 14.75 6.35
N GLU A 353 -10.54 13.51 6.30
CA GLU A 353 -10.29 12.49 7.31
C GLU A 353 -8.79 12.14 7.41
N PRO A 354 -8.24 11.89 8.62
CA PRO A 354 -6.83 11.54 8.80
C PRO A 354 -6.51 10.11 8.34
N THR A 355 -6.59 9.86 7.03
CA THR A 355 -6.28 8.58 6.37
C THR A 355 -4.80 8.23 6.46
N LEU A 356 -4.43 6.96 6.26
CA LEU A 356 -3.04 6.52 6.20
C LEU A 356 -2.25 7.31 5.14
N ARG A 357 -2.89 7.67 4.03
CA ARG A 357 -2.31 8.56 3.01
C ARG A 357 -2.00 9.95 3.55
N LEU A 358 -2.90 10.57 4.31
CA LEU A 358 -2.64 11.88 4.89
C LEU A 358 -1.60 11.83 6.00
N LEU A 359 -1.57 10.75 6.79
CA LEU A 359 -0.49 10.50 7.74
C LEU A 359 0.86 10.37 7.03
N TRP A 360 0.92 9.74 5.85
CA TRP A 360 2.12 9.69 5.01
C TRP A 360 2.60 11.09 4.56
N GLU A 361 1.66 11.99 4.27
CA GLU A 361 1.97 13.38 3.93
C GLU A 361 2.52 14.16 5.12
N LEU A 362 2.01 13.92 6.33
CA LEU A 362 2.57 14.47 7.58
C LEU A 362 4.00 13.97 7.83
N TYR A 363 4.31 12.74 7.43
CA TYR A 363 5.65 12.17 7.48
C TYR A 363 6.56 12.61 6.31
N GLU A 364 6.10 13.57 5.50
CA GLU A 364 6.81 14.14 4.34
C GLU A 364 7.09 13.14 3.21
N LYS A 365 6.15 12.22 2.97
CA LYS A 365 6.22 11.24 1.87
C LYS A 365 7.55 10.45 1.87
N PRO A 366 7.90 9.77 2.97
CA PRO A 366 9.24 9.26 3.19
C PRO A 366 9.66 8.19 2.16
N ASN A 367 10.87 8.30 1.63
CA ASN A 367 11.37 7.31 0.65
C ASN A 367 11.70 5.94 1.29
N SER A 368 11.90 4.92 0.44
CA SER A 368 12.11 3.51 0.83
C SER A 368 13.27 3.21 1.78
N ARG A 369 14.23 4.13 1.93
CA ARG A 369 15.43 3.97 2.74
C ARG A 369 15.46 4.86 3.98
N SER A 370 14.48 5.74 4.13
CA SER A 370 14.46 6.73 5.21
C SER A 370 13.98 6.15 6.54
N GLU A 371 14.52 6.66 7.64
CA GLU A 371 14.05 6.30 8.99
C GLU A 371 12.57 6.67 9.20
N ALA A 372 12.13 7.77 8.59
CA ALA A 372 10.74 8.20 8.60
C ALA A 372 9.77 7.16 8.00
N ARG A 373 10.20 6.35 7.02
CA ARG A 373 9.37 5.27 6.47
C ARG A 373 9.18 4.14 7.48
N LYS A 374 10.23 3.77 8.22
CA LYS A 374 10.13 2.75 9.27
C LYS A 374 9.18 3.22 10.37
N GLU A 375 9.29 4.47 10.77
CA GLU A 375 8.44 5.05 11.80
C GLU A 375 6.99 5.23 11.35
N TYR A 376 6.77 5.50 10.07
CA TYR A 376 5.44 5.48 9.47
C TYR A 376 4.83 4.08 9.46
N PHE A 377 5.58 3.03 9.07
CA PHE A 377 5.08 1.66 9.17
C PHE A 377 4.85 1.21 10.62
N GLN A 378 5.67 1.68 11.57
CA GLN A 378 5.42 1.46 13.00
C GLN A 378 4.12 2.16 13.45
N LEU A 379 3.80 3.34 12.91
CA LEU A 379 2.52 4.00 13.15
C LEU A 379 1.36 3.20 12.56
N ILE A 380 1.45 2.75 11.30
CA ILE A 380 0.44 1.86 10.68
C ILE A 380 0.23 0.63 11.55
N ARG A 381 1.32 -0.05 11.94
CA ARG A 381 1.25 -1.21 12.82
C ARG A 381 0.48 -0.88 14.10
N SER A 382 0.79 0.24 14.74
CA SER A 382 0.11 0.70 15.95
C SER A 382 -1.39 0.94 15.70
N ILE A 383 -1.74 1.57 14.57
CA ILE A 383 -3.12 1.80 14.13
C ILE A 383 -3.87 0.48 13.92
N PHE A 384 -3.29 -0.51 13.27
CA PHE A 384 -4.03 -1.75 13.01
C PHE A 384 -4.16 -2.64 14.25
N TYR A 385 -3.20 -2.63 15.17
CA TYR A 385 -3.27 -3.48 16.37
C TYR A 385 -3.81 -2.76 17.62
N GLY A 386 -3.94 -1.44 17.58
CA GLY A 386 -4.25 -0.65 18.79
C GLY A 386 -3.11 -0.63 19.80
N GLU A 387 -1.87 -0.71 19.32
CA GLU A 387 -0.68 -0.61 20.17
C GLU A 387 -0.28 0.85 20.40
N THR A 388 0.46 1.09 21.48
CA THR A 388 0.96 2.42 21.84
C THR A 388 1.94 2.96 20.80
N TYR A 389 1.76 4.22 20.38
CA TYR A 389 2.76 4.98 19.62
C TYR A 389 3.17 6.25 20.38
N ASN A 390 4.42 6.68 20.24
CA ASN A 390 4.95 7.85 20.96
C ASN A 390 4.35 9.17 20.42
N PRO A 391 3.53 9.90 21.20
CA PRO A 391 2.89 11.14 20.72
C PRO A 391 3.89 12.26 20.42
N HIS A 392 4.98 12.38 21.17
CA HIS A 392 6.02 13.38 20.91
C HIS A 392 6.70 13.12 19.56
N ARG A 393 6.91 11.85 19.20
CA ARG A 393 7.48 11.50 17.90
C ARG A 393 6.54 11.87 16.76
N PHE A 394 5.24 11.60 16.90
CA PHE A 394 4.23 12.01 15.92
C PHE A 394 4.16 13.54 15.76
N LEU A 395 4.13 14.27 16.88
CA LEU A 395 4.08 15.73 16.90
C LEU A 395 5.32 16.37 16.26
N TRP A 396 6.50 15.75 16.40
CA TRP A 396 7.71 16.19 15.72
C TRP A 396 7.54 16.20 14.20
N TYR A 397 6.97 15.15 13.59
CA TYR A 397 6.68 15.12 12.15
C TYR A 397 5.65 16.18 11.76
N CYS A 398 4.55 16.28 12.52
CA CYS A 398 3.52 17.29 12.28
C CYS A 398 4.11 18.69 12.26
N MET A 399 4.89 19.05 13.29
CA MET A 399 5.51 20.37 13.38
C MET A 399 6.58 20.60 12.31
N ARG A 400 7.34 19.57 11.91
CA ARG A 400 8.29 19.67 10.80
C ARG A 400 7.58 20.02 9.49
N LYS A 401 6.48 19.31 9.18
CA LYS A 401 5.67 19.54 7.98
C LYS A 401 4.96 20.90 8.01
N ILE A 402 4.37 21.28 9.15
CA ILE A 402 3.69 22.58 9.33
C ILE A 402 4.68 23.74 9.16
N ARG A 403 5.86 23.68 9.80
CA ARG A 403 6.90 24.71 9.67
C ARG A 403 7.37 24.87 8.22
N LYS A 404 7.50 23.78 7.48
CA LYS A 404 7.84 23.81 6.05
C LYS A 404 6.77 24.51 5.22
N ALA A 405 5.50 24.14 5.41
CA ALA A 405 4.37 24.81 4.75
C ALA A 405 4.21 26.28 5.16
N LEU A 406 4.73 26.68 6.31
CA LEU A 406 4.79 28.07 6.78
C LEU A 406 5.79 28.92 5.97
N GLN A 407 6.81 28.29 5.38
CA GLN A 407 7.89 28.93 4.63
C GLN A 407 7.64 28.92 3.12
N GLU A 408 6.94 27.90 2.63
CA GLU A 408 6.59 27.71 1.23
C GLU A 408 5.20 28.29 0.98
N ASP A 409 5.12 29.54 0.51
CA ASP A 409 3.86 30.29 0.27
C ASP A 409 2.93 29.64 -0.81
N SER A 410 3.40 28.58 -1.47
CA SER A 410 2.74 27.90 -2.59
C SER A 410 2.33 26.44 -2.31
N GLY A 411 2.52 25.93 -1.09
CA GLY A 411 2.25 24.52 -0.76
C GLY A 411 0.80 24.27 -0.32
N GLU A 412 -0.01 23.66 -1.18
CA GLU A 412 -1.28 23.04 -0.75
C GLU A 412 -1.04 21.64 -0.15
N PRO A 413 -1.66 21.27 0.99
CA PRO A 413 -2.49 22.10 1.87
C PRO A 413 -1.66 23.07 2.71
N GLY A 414 -2.17 24.28 2.92
CA GLY A 414 -1.51 25.30 3.75
C GLY A 414 -1.38 24.90 5.23
N TRP A 415 -0.52 25.61 5.96
CA TRP A 415 -0.17 25.28 7.35
C TRP A 415 -1.37 25.22 8.32
N ARG A 416 -2.43 26.01 8.11
CA ARG A 416 -3.66 25.96 8.91
C ARG A 416 -4.38 24.63 8.73
N THR A 417 -4.55 24.18 7.48
CA THR A 417 -5.16 22.89 7.15
C THR A 417 -4.35 21.74 7.73
N LEU A 418 -3.00 21.79 7.61
CA LEU A 418 -2.12 20.81 8.23
C LEU A 418 -2.27 20.79 9.76
N SER A 419 -2.43 21.95 10.40
CA SER A 419 -2.64 22.04 11.86
C SER A 419 -3.95 21.37 12.29
N TYR A 420 -5.04 21.62 11.56
CA TYR A 420 -6.33 20.97 11.82
C TYR A 420 -6.31 19.47 11.55
N LEU A 421 -5.67 19.05 10.46
CA LEU A 421 -5.51 17.64 10.10
C LEU A 421 -4.67 16.89 11.14
N SER A 422 -3.56 17.47 11.59
CA SER A 422 -2.75 16.92 12.67
C SER A 422 -3.54 16.82 13.98
N PHE A 423 -4.42 17.79 14.26
CA PHE A 423 -5.29 17.73 15.44
C PHE A 423 -6.34 16.62 15.32
N ALA A 424 -7.02 16.49 14.19
CA ALA A 424 -7.92 15.37 13.91
C ALA A 424 -7.20 14.02 14.02
N ALA A 425 -5.98 13.91 13.51
CA ALA A 425 -5.17 12.70 13.64
C ALA A 425 -4.86 12.37 15.11
N ILE A 426 -4.57 13.35 15.96
CA ILE A 426 -4.34 13.12 17.40
C ILE A 426 -5.60 12.61 18.09
N LEU A 427 -6.76 13.21 17.78
CA LEU A 427 -8.06 12.76 18.32
C LEU A 427 -8.34 11.32 17.90
N PHE A 428 -8.19 11.01 16.60
CA PHE A 428 -8.35 9.67 16.04
C PHE A 428 -7.43 8.66 16.73
N LEU A 429 -6.12 8.94 16.78
CA LEU A 429 -5.13 8.04 17.38
C LEU A 429 -5.40 7.80 18.88
N ASN A 430 -5.93 8.78 19.60
CA ASN A 430 -6.37 8.58 20.99
C ASN A 430 -7.63 7.71 21.09
N GLN A 431 -8.64 7.95 20.25
CA GLN A 431 -9.90 7.18 20.24
C GLN A 431 -9.69 5.69 19.93
N ILE A 432 -8.74 5.38 19.04
CA ILE A 432 -8.43 3.99 18.67
C ILE A 432 -7.44 3.29 19.63
N GLY A 433 -7.01 3.97 20.69
CA GLY A 433 -6.11 3.43 21.72
C GLY A 433 -4.63 3.41 21.34
N VAL A 434 -4.23 4.17 20.31
CA VAL A 434 -2.81 4.30 19.92
C VAL A 434 -2.11 5.35 20.79
N PHE A 435 -2.80 6.45 21.08
CA PHE A 435 -2.42 7.40 22.12
C PHE A 435 -3.21 7.14 23.40
N HIS A 436 -2.57 7.43 24.53
CA HIS A 436 -3.13 7.23 25.86
C HIS A 436 -3.10 8.55 26.64
N THR A 437 -3.59 9.62 26.02
CA THR A 437 -3.72 10.91 26.71
C THR A 437 -4.85 10.81 27.72
N ARG A 438 -4.51 10.87 29.02
CA ARG A 438 -5.47 10.79 30.11
C ARG A 438 -6.25 12.11 30.22
N LYS A 439 -7.54 12.00 30.52
CA LYS A 439 -8.35 13.13 30.97
C LYS A 439 -7.90 13.50 32.39
N GLU A 440 -7.33 14.67 32.56
CA GLU A 440 -7.19 15.31 33.87
C GLU A 440 -8.34 16.30 34.02
N VAL A 441 -9.15 16.10 35.06
CA VAL A 441 -10.30 16.95 35.36
C VAL A 441 -9.86 17.97 36.40
N GLU A 442 -9.29 19.07 35.94
CA GLU A 442 -9.30 20.31 36.71
C GLU A 442 -10.28 21.28 36.06
N LEU A 443 -11.44 21.38 36.69
CA LEU A 443 -12.47 22.37 36.39
C LEU A 443 -12.00 23.71 36.94
N VAL A 444 -11.75 24.68 36.06
CA VAL A 444 -11.56 26.08 36.44
C VAL A 444 -12.64 26.89 35.74
N ASN A 445 -13.58 27.43 36.52
CA ASN A 445 -14.60 28.45 36.23
C ASN A 445 -15.30 28.50 34.86
N ASN A 446 -16.62 28.31 34.87
CA ASN A 446 -17.56 28.45 33.76
C ASN A 446 -17.44 29.81 33.03
N ASN A 447 -16.71 29.83 31.90
CA ASN A 447 -16.72 30.92 30.93
C ASN A 447 -16.94 30.34 29.51
N GLU A 448 -17.37 31.16 28.56
CA GLU A 448 -17.68 30.75 27.19
C GLU A 448 -16.51 30.03 26.47
N LEU A 449 -15.26 30.35 26.86
CA LEU A 449 -14.06 29.73 26.29
C LEU A 449 -13.85 28.29 26.75
N ASN A 450 -14.28 27.95 27.96
CA ASN A 450 -14.14 26.59 28.48
C ASN A 450 -14.96 25.57 27.71
N GLY A 451 -16.12 25.97 27.19
CA GLY A 451 -16.93 25.12 26.34
C GLY A 451 -16.19 24.62 25.09
N PHE A 452 -15.15 25.32 24.62
CA PHE A 452 -14.26 24.81 23.58
C PHE A 452 -13.32 23.71 24.10
N PHE A 453 -12.66 23.92 25.25
CA PHE A 453 -11.72 22.94 25.80
C PHE A 453 -12.42 21.66 26.28
N GLU A 454 -13.65 21.77 26.78
CA GLU A 454 -14.49 20.66 27.20
C GLU A 454 -14.91 19.72 26.06
N LYS A 455 -14.80 20.17 24.80
CA LYS A 455 -15.00 19.30 23.62
C LYS A 455 -13.82 18.37 23.37
N TYR A 456 -12.64 18.70 23.87
CA TYR A 456 -11.41 17.92 23.67
C TYR A 456 -10.61 17.73 24.99
N PRO A 457 -11.24 17.17 26.04
CA PRO A 457 -10.63 17.03 27.36
C PRO A 457 -9.40 16.10 27.36
N GLU A 458 -9.30 15.19 26.40
CA GLU A 458 -8.12 14.34 26.19
C GLU A 458 -6.90 15.14 25.71
N PHE A 459 -7.11 16.20 24.93
CA PHE A 459 -6.03 17.00 24.36
C PHE A 459 -5.68 18.19 25.25
N PHE A 460 -6.67 18.96 25.70
CA PHE A 460 -6.51 20.13 26.59
C PHE A 460 -6.59 19.73 28.08
N ASN A 461 -5.90 18.64 28.40
CA ASN A 461 -5.90 18.01 29.71
C ASN A 461 -5.05 18.74 30.76
N LYS A 462 -4.20 19.69 30.36
CA LYS A 462 -3.33 20.44 31.28
C LYS A 462 -3.54 21.95 31.15
N PRO A 463 -3.47 22.73 32.25
CA PRO A 463 -3.62 24.19 32.21
C PRO A 463 -2.68 24.88 31.20
N TRP A 464 -1.41 24.47 31.14
CA TRP A 464 -0.45 25.08 30.21
C TRP A 464 -0.88 24.93 28.74
N LYS A 465 -1.58 23.84 28.36
CA LYS A 465 -2.05 23.65 26.99
C LYS A 465 -3.13 24.66 26.64
N ARG A 466 -4.06 24.89 27.57
CA ARG A 466 -5.11 25.90 27.41
C ARG A 466 -4.48 27.30 27.32
N ALA A 467 -3.54 27.63 28.20
CA ALA A 467 -2.83 28.90 28.18
C ALA A 467 -2.09 29.13 26.85
N VAL A 468 -1.27 28.17 26.42
CA VAL A 468 -0.47 28.26 25.18
C VAL A 468 -1.36 28.34 23.94
N PHE A 469 -2.47 27.60 23.92
CA PHE A 469 -3.45 27.69 22.84
C PHE A 469 -4.08 29.08 22.75
N LEU A 470 -4.55 29.65 23.87
CA LEU A 470 -5.14 30.99 23.88
C LEU A 470 -4.14 32.08 23.51
N THR A 471 -2.86 31.95 23.92
CA THR A 471 -1.79 32.84 23.46
C THR A 471 -1.60 32.74 21.94
N GLY A 472 -1.69 31.53 21.38
CA GLY A 472 -1.71 31.31 19.92
C GLY A 472 -2.88 32.00 19.22
N VAL A 473 -4.10 31.89 19.78
CA VAL A 473 -5.30 32.59 19.28
C VAL A 473 -5.08 34.10 19.24
N LEU A 474 -4.57 34.69 20.32
CA LEU A 474 -4.28 36.12 20.42
C LEU A 474 -3.21 36.57 19.41
N ALA A 475 -2.13 35.79 19.27
CA ALA A 475 -1.11 36.06 18.26
C ALA A 475 -1.70 36.02 16.85
N GLY A 476 -2.62 35.10 16.56
CA GLY A 476 -3.29 34.98 15.27
C GLY A 476 -4.15 36.20 14.96
N LYS A 477 -4.80 36.77 15.97
CA LYS A 477 -5.54 38.04 15.84
C LYS A 477 -4.60 39.20 15.50
N VAL A 478 -3.44 39.31 16.15
CA VAL A 478 -2.44 40.33 15.81
C VAL A 478 -2.01 40.21 14.34
N LEU A 479 -1.69 38.99 13.88
CA LEU A 479 -1.29 38.76 12.49
C LEU A 479 -2.40 39.15 11.51
N ALA A 480 -3.65 38.82 11.81
CA ALA A 480 -4.79 39.18 10.97
C ALA A 480 -4.96 40.71 10.88
N VAL A 481 -4.95 41.42 12.01
CA VAL A 481 -5.07 42.89 12.05
C VAL A 481 -3.90 43.57 11.33
N GLN A 482 -2.68 43.06 11.49
CA GLN A 482 -1.52 43.59 10.77
C GLN A 482 -1.64 43.41 9.26
N TYR A 483 -2.06 42.24 8.82
CA TYR A 483 -2.23 41.96 7.40
C TYR A 483 -3.30 42.86 6.77
N VAL A 484 -4.46 43.02 7.43
CA VAL A 484 -5.51 43.93 6.96
C VAL A 484 -5.01 45.37 6.84
N LYS A 485 -4.24 45.86 7.82
CA LYS A 485 -3.79 47.28 7.85
C LYS A 485 -2.56 47.58 7.01
N ARG A 486 -1.69 46.60 6.73
CA ARG A 486 -0.36 46.84 6.15
C ARG A 486 0.02 45.88 5.01
N GLN A 487 -0.84 44.93 4.67
CA GLN A 487 -0.53 43.83 3.72
C GLN A 487 0.74 43.05 4.08
N ALA A 488 1.16 43.11 5.35
CA ALA A 488 2.35 42.46 5.90
C ALA A 488 2.15 42.19 7.39
N ALA A 489 2.72 41.09 7.91
CA ALA A 489 2.57 40.68 9.30
C ALA A 489 3.93 40.59 10.03
N PRO A 490 4.60 41.72 10.31
CA PRO A 490 5.95 41.73 10.91
C PRO A 490 6.01 41.07 12.29
N PHE A 491 4.89 40.97 13.01
CA PHE A 491 4.81 40.26 14.29
C PHE A 491 5.18 38.77 14.17
N PHE A 492 5.07 38.19 12.96
CA PHE A 492 5.46 36.81 12.71
C PHE A 492 6.93 36.52 13.05
N SER A 493 7.82 37.49 12.89
CA SER A 493 9.23 37.38 13.28
C SER A 493 9.42 37.04 14.76
N LYS A 494 8.49 37.47 15.63
CA LYS A 494 8.49 37.19 17.07
C LYS A 494 8.14 35.74 17.40
N LEU A 495 7.53 35.00 16.47
CA LEU A 495 7.14 33.60 16.66
C LEU A 495 8.30 32.61 16.46
N LYS A 496 9.52 33.09 16.17
CA LYS A 496 10.74 32.29 16.02
C LYS A 496 10.60 31.08 15.08
N GLY A 497 9.81 31.21 14.00
CA GLY A 497 9.52 30.10 13.08
C GLY A 497 8.85 28.90 13.77
N LEU A 498 8.06 29.15 14.82
CA LEU A 498 7.39 28.14 15.65
C LEU A 498 8.38 27.18 16.35
N LYS A 499 9.50 27.73 16.83
CA LYS A 499 10.52 27.04 17.64
C LYS A 499 10.71 27.77 18.97
N MET A 500 9.61 27.92 19.70
CA MET A 500 9.57 28.61 20.98
C MET A 500 9.65 27.65 22.16
N ASN A 501 10.21 28.09 23.29
CA ASN A 501 10.01 27.45 24.58
C ASN A 501 8.87 28.13 25.36
N ILE A 502 8.54 27.64 26.56
CA ILE A 502 7.44 28.20 27.37
C ILE A 502 7.65 29.66 27.75
N ARG A 503 8.89 30.07 28.04
CA ARG A 503 9.22 31.47 28.40
C ARG A 503 9.04 32.39 27.21
N ASP A 504 9.43 31.94 26.02
CA ASP A 504 9.21 32.68 24.78
C ASP A 504 7.71 32.93 24.57
N VAL A 505 6.87 31.89 24.71
CA VAL A 505 5.42 32.03 24.53
C VAL A 505 4.79 32.94 25.58
N GLN A 506 5.16 32.80 26.85
CA GLN A 506 4.68 33.68 27.92
C GLN A 506 5.09 35.14 27.68
N GLY A 507 6.32 35.37 27.20
CA GLY A 507 6.83 36.69 26.84
C GLY A 507 6.08 37.36 25.68
N LEU A 508 5.34 36.59 24.86
CA LEU A 508 4.49 37.17 23.81
C LEU A 508 3.27 37.89 24.37
N LEU A 509 2.76 37.55 25.56
CA LEU A 509 1.51 38.14 26.06
C LEU A 509 1.56 39.68 26.17
N PRO A 510 2.58 40.30 26.81
CA PRO A 510 2.72 41.76 26.83
C PRO A 510 2.92 42.35 25.43
N GLU A 511 3.68 41.68 24.56
CA GLU A 511 3.90 42.16 23.18
C GLU A 511 2.61 42.15 22.35
N ILE A 512 1.79 41.09 22.49
CA ILE A 512 0.49 40.96 21.84
C ILE A 512 -0.44 42.07 22.32
N ARG A 513 -0.52 42.31 23.64
CA ARG A 513 -1.35 43.38 24.21
C ARG A 513 -0.98 44.74 23.60
N ASN A 514 0.30 45.09 23.68
CA ASN A 514 0.81 46.36 23.14
C ASN A 514 0.49 46.51 21.64
N LYS A 515 0.59 45.42 20.87
CA LYS A 515 0.26 45.47 19.43
C LYS A 515 -1.23 45.66 19.18
N LEU A 516 -2.10 44.94 19.87
CA LEU A 516 -3.55 45.10 19.72
C LEU A 516 -4.00 46.50 20.14
N GLU A 517 -3.45 47.05 21.22
CA GLU A 517 -3.71 48.44 21.66
C GLU A 517 -3.22 49.45 20.60
N GLN A 518 -2.00 49.28 20.06
CA GLN A 518 -1.47 50.12 18.98
C GLN A 518 -2.37 50.14 17.73
N TYR A 519 -3.01 49.01 17.42
CA TYR A 519 -3.95 48.93 16.30
C TYR A 519 -5.39 49.25 16.68
N ARG A 520 -5.67 49.69 17.93
CA ARG A 520 -7.02 49.92 18.47
C ARG A 520 -7.95 48.71 18.29
N SER A 521 -7.38 47.50 18.33
CA SER A 521 -8.10 46.23 18.16
C SER A 521 -8.14 45.40 19.45
N TYR A 522 -7.89 46.05 20.60
CA TYR A 522 -7.97 45.45 21.92
C TYR A 522 -9.33 45.78 22.53
N GLY A 523 -10.26 44.83 22.47
CA GLY A 523 -11.61 44.94 23.01
C GLY A 523 -11.91 43.90 24.09
N GLN A 524 -13.18 43.83 24.49
CA GLN A 524 -13.65 42.96 25.58
C GLN A 524 -13.31 41.48 25.34
N ARG A 525 -13.51 40.96 24.12
CA ARG A 525 -13.25 39.55 23.78
C ARG A 525 -11.75 39.21 23.84
N THR A 526 -10.88 40.11 23.38
CA THR A 526 -9.42 39.92 23.47
C THR A 526 -8.89 40.02 24.90
N ASP A 527 -9.46 40.92 25.71
CA ASP A 527 -9.16 41.02 27.14
C ASP A 527 -9.59 39.75 27.89
N LEU A 528 -10.79 39.23 27.60
CA LEU A 528 -11.28 37.98 28.18
C LEU A 528 -10.38 36.78 27.85
N ILE A 529 -9.97 36.63 26.59
CA ILE A 529 -9.03 35.57 26.18
C ILE A 529 -7.66 35.74 26.88
N MET A 530 -7.18 36.98 27.02
CA MET A 530 -5.90 37.28 27.66
C MET A 530 -5.91 36.98 29.16
N LYS A 531 -6.99 37.34 29.87
CA LYS A 531 -7.20 37.00 31.28
C LYS A 531 -7.24 35.50 31.49
N ALA A 532 -8.02 34.78 30.68
CA ALA A 532 -8.08 33.32 30.73
C ALA A 532 -6.71 32.66 30.49
N ALA A 533 -5.94 33.15 29.51
CA ALA A 533 -4.58 32.67 29.27
C ALA A 533 -3.67 32.87 30.50
N ALA A 534 -3.73 34.05 31.12
CA ALA A 534 -2.95 34.36 32.32
C ALA A 534 -3.34 33.47 33.52
N GLU A 535 -4.63 33.26 33.76
CA GLU A 535 -5.14 32.35 34.81
C GLU A 535 -4.65 30.91 34.60
N TYR A 536 -4.65 30.42 33.36
CA TYR A 536 -4.14 29.09 33.04
C TYR A 536 -2.61 28.99 33.17
N TYR A 537 -1.86 30.06 32.92
CA TYR A 537 -0.42 30.08 33.21
C TYR A 537 -0.15 30.04 34.71
N LEU A 538 -0.92 30.78 35.51
CA LEU A 538 -0.76 30.84 36.97
C LEU A 538 -1.11 29.50 37.65
N SER A 539 -2.08 28.77 37.11
CA SER A 539 -2.45 27.43 37.60
C SER A 539 -1.54 26.31 37.09
N SER A 540 -0.63 26.59 36.15
CA SER A 540 0.25 25.58 35.57
C SER A 540 1.51 25.34 36.41
N ASN A 541 1.70 24.10 36.88
CA ASN A 541 2.92 23.67 37.56
C ASN A 541 3.90 22.87 36.68
N GLU A 542 3.62 22.73 35.38
CA GLU A 542 4.42 21.91 34.47
C GLU A 542 5.79 22.55 34.17
N ARG A 543 6.86 21.79 34.42
CA ARG A 543 8.25 22.26 34.22
C ARG A 543 8.89 21.69 32.96
N ASN A 544 8.48 20.49 32.54
CA ASN A 544 9.11 19.75 31.45
C ASN A 544 8.14 19.62 30.27
N ILE A 545 8.01 20.70 29.50
CA ILE A 545 7.14 20.72 28.32
C ILE A 545 7.97 20.37 27.07
N ALA A 546 7.54 19.36 26.32
CA ALA A 546 8.17 19.01 25.06
C ALA A 546 8.00 20.15 24.03
N ILE A 547 9.11 20.55 23.39
CA ILE A 547 9.14 21.72 22.50
C ILE A 547 8.12 21.59 21.37
N ASP A 548 8.06 20.45 20.67
CA ASP A 548 7.11 20.30 19.55
C ASP A 548 5.66 20.18 20.00
N GLU A 549 5.37 19.64 21.19
CA GLU A 549 4.01 19.65 21.73
C GLU A 549 3.56 21.09 22.06
N LEU A 550 4.42 21.86 22.73
CA LEU A 550 4.16 23.27 23.01
C LEU A 550 3.91 24.08 21.74
N ASN A 551 4.80 23.95 20.76
CA ASN A 551 4.66 24.70 19.51
C ASN A 551 3.46 24.20 18.70
N PHE A 552 3.12 22.92 18.75
CA PHE A 552 1.89 22.42 18.12
C PHE A 552 0.65 23.02 18.76
N VAL A 553 0.53 23.01 20.09
CA VAL A 553 -0.60 23.61 20.81
C VAL A 553 -0.74 25.10 20.50
N PHE A 554 0.38 25.83 20.48
CA PHE A 554 0.39 27.25 20.10
C PHE A 554 -0.07 27.46 18.65
N THR A 555 0.45 26.64 17.72
CA THR A 555 0.14 26.74 16.28
C THR A 555 -1.31 26.38 16.01
N LEU A 556 -1.88 25.42 16.75
CA LEU A 556 -3.29 25.10 16.70
C LEU A 556 -4.12 26.32 17.13
N GLY A 557 -3.78 26.97 18.23
CA GLY A 557 -4.41 28.23 18.64
C GLY A 557 -4.31 29.32 17.57
N LEU A 558 -3.14 29.47 16.96
CA LEU A 558 -2.91 30.39 15.85
C LEU A 558 -3.83 30.08 14.66
N ALA A 559 -4.03 28.80 14.34
CA ALA A 559 -4.93 28.35 13.29
C ALA A 559 -6.39 28.71 13.59
N TYR A 560 -6.86 28.47 14.83
CA TYR A 560 -8.22 28.73 15.30
C TYR A 560 -8.57 30.21 15.53
N SER A 561 -7.62 31.16 15.38
CA SER A 561 -7.83 32.57 15.73
C SER A 561 -9.04 33.26 15.09
N ASN A 562 -9.49 32.75 13.93
CA ASN A 562 -10.61 33.30 13.15
C ASN A 562 -11.81 32.34 13.09
N LYS A 563 -11.89 31.35 13.98
CA LYS A 563 -12.97 30.37 14.10
C LYS A 563 -13.73 30.58 15.40
N GLU A 564 -15.02 30.26 15.44
CA GLU A 564 -15.78 30.29 16.70
C GLU A 564 -15.21 29.28 17.72
N PRO A 565 -15.20 29.60 19.03
CA PRO A 565 -15.67 30.83 19.68
C PRO A 565 -14.59 31.92 19.81
N PHE A 566 -13.58 31.94 18.94
CA PHE A 566 -12.46 32.89 18.99
C PHE A 566 -12.52 33.96 17.90
N LYS A 567 -13.50 33.92 16.99
CA LYS A 567 -13.67 34.95 15.96
C LYS A 567 -13.88 36.32 16.65
N ALA A 568 -13.28 37.37 16.11
CA ALA A 568 -13.69 38.72 16.48
C ALA A 568 -14.61 39.22 15.36
N GLU A 569 -15.73 39.84 15.72
CA GLU A 569 -16.44 40.71 14.80
C GLU A 569 -15.49 41.86 14.47
N VAL A 570 -15.19 42.02 13.20
CA VAL A 570 -14.47 43.19 12.70
C VAL A 570 -15.51 44.29 12.58
N GLU A 571 -16.08 44.73 13.70
CA GLU A 571 -16.87 45.95 13.74
C GLU A 571 -15.94 47.11 14.11
N GLU A 572 -16.14 48.24 13.41
CA GLU A 572 -15.45 49.53 13.50
C GLU A 572 -14.07 49.68 12.85
N VAL A 573 -14.01 49.58 11.52
CA VAL A 573 -13.01 50.35 10.72
C VAL A 573 -13.67 51.30 9.71
N VAL A 574 -15.00 51.29 9.54
CA VAL A 574 -15.67 52.07 8.49
C VAL A 574 -16.16 53.46 8.95
N GLU A 575 -16.31 53.75 10.25
CA GLU A 575 -16.88 55.05 10.69
C GLU A 575 -15.88 56.18 10.94
N ASN A 576 -14.56 55.97 10.77
CA ASN A 576 -13.56 57.04 11.01
C ASN A 576 -12.85 57.54 9.74
N GLU A 577 -13.33 57.19 8.55
CA GLU A 577 -12.86 57.80 7.28
C GLU A 577 -13.76 58.95 6.78
N GLU A 578 -14.88 59.26 7.44
CA GLU A 578 -15.72 60.43 7.11
C GLU A 578 -15.52 61.65 8.03
N GLN A 579 -14.54 61.63 8.95
CA GLN A 579 -14.19 62.81 9.76
C GLN A 579 -12.68 62.94 10.01
N VAL A 580 -11.86 63.10 8.97
CA VAL A 580 -10.61 63.92 8.99
C VAL A 580 -10.36 64.52 7.62
#